data_AF-A0A0Q9WNA6-F1
#
_entry.id   AF-A0A0Q9WNA6-F1
#
_cell.length_a   1.000
_cell.length_b   1.000
_cell.length_c   1.000
_cell.angle_alpha   90.00
_cell.angle_beta   90.00
_cell.angle_gamma   90.00
#
_symmetry.space_group_name_H-M   'P 1'
#
loop_
_entity.id
_entity.type
_entity.pdbx_description
1 polymer ?
#
loop_
_entity_poly.entity_id
_entity_poly.type
_entity_poly.pdbx_seq_one_letter_code
_entity_poly.pdbx_strand_id
1 'polypeptide(L)'
;MSLKRDASGSPTISPVEYTVEKIIGKRFWNGRPQLLIKWFGYPEEESTWEPQENMGNCIELLTDFEAELHKKQMKQEAIIKTERLEASSASHKETH
;
A
#
# COMPACT_ATOMS: atom_id res chain seq x y z
N MET A 1 8.45 -37.26 1.19
CA MET A 1 8.75 -35.85 1.50
C MET A 1 8.75 -35.71 3.02
N SER A 2 9.92 -35.64 3.65
CA SER A 2 10.06 -35.73 5.11
C SER A 2 9.77 -34.39 5.78
N LEU A 3 8.63 -34.28 6.46
CA LEU A 3 8.30 -33.14 7.29
C LEU A 3 9.18 -33.17 8.55
N LYS A 4 10.04 -32.16 8.72
CA LYS A 4 10.78 -31.92 9.96
C LYS A 4 9.76 -31.65 11.07
N ARG A 5 9.83 -32.46 12.13
CA ARG A 5 9.01 -32.30 13.34
C ARG A 5 9.82 -31.56 14.38
N ASP A 6 9.22 -30.61 15.09
CA ASP A 6 9.84 -29.97 16.24
C ASP A 6 9.78 -30.87 17.48
N ALA A 7 10.35 -30.42 18.59
CA ALA A 7 10.41 -31.18 19.84
C ALA A 7 9.02 -31.54 20.42
N SER A 8 7.95 -30.91 19.94
CA SER A 8 6.55 -31.19 20.28
C SER A 8 5.87 -32.22 19.35
N GLY A 9 6.52 -32.63 18.26
CA GLY A 9 5.92 -33.52 17.26
C GLY A 9 4.82 -32.86 16.43
N SER A 10 4.68 -31.53 16.50
CA SER A 10 3.73 -30.76 15.71
C SER A 10 4.37 -30.40 14.36
N PRO A 11 3.62 -30.35 13.25
CA PRO A 11 4.14 -29.75 12.04
C PRO A 11 4.40 -28.27 12.32
N THR A 12 5.67 -27.89 12.50
CA THR A 12 6.08 -26.50 12.44
C THR A 12 5.85 -26.01 11.02
N ILE A 13 4.74 -25.29 10.82
CA ILE A 13 4.50 -24.50 9.62
C ILE A 13 5.50 -23.35 9.69
N SER A 14 6.67 -23.54 9.09
CA SER A 14 7.59 -22.43 8.85
C SER A 14 6.87 -21.38 8.02
N PRO A 15 7.03 -20.08 8.32
CA PRO A 15 6.44 -19.02 7.51
C PRO A 15 6.88 -19.23 6.05
N VAL A 16 5.91 -19.33 5.15
CA VAL A 16 6.16 -19.49 3.72
C VAL A 16 6.38 -18.10 3.15
N GLU A 17 7.57 -17.86 2.60
CA GLU A 17 7.91 -16.63 1.90
C GLU A 17 7.41 -16.73 0.45
N TYR A 18 6.76 -15.67 -0.03
CA TYR A 18 6.24 -15.56 -1.40
C TYR A 18 6.86 -14.35 -2.10
N THR A 19 7.04 -14.42 -3.41
CA THR A 19 7.59 -13.32 -4.20
C THR A 19 6.55 -12.23 -4.42
N VAL A 20 6.89 -11.03 -3.97
CA VAL A 20 6.07 -9.82 -4.15
C VAL A 20 6.36 -9.21 -5.50
N GLU A 21 5.31 -8.91 -6.27
CA GLU A 21 5.42 -8.18 -7.53
C GLU A 21 5.33 -6.67 -7.29
N LYS A 22 4.34 -6.23 -6.51
CA LYS A 22 4.11 -4.80 -6.24
C LYS A 22 3.26 -4.57 -5.00
N ILE A 23 3.44 -3.43 -4.34
CA ILE A 23 2.49 -2.91 -3.36
C ILE A 23 1.50 -2.00 -4.09
N ILE A 24 0.22 -2.32 -3.99
CA ILE A 24 -0.83 -1.63 -4.76
C ILE A 24 -1.79 -0.83 -3.88
N GLY A 25 -1.74 -1.01 -2.56
CA GLY A 25 -2.61 -0.30 -1.63
C GLY A 25 -2.05 -0.25 -0.21
N LYS A 26 -2.53 0.72 0.57
CA LYS A 26 -2.25 0.86 2.00
C LYS A 26 -3.55 1.23 2.72
N ARG A 27 -3.84 0.56 3.82
CA ARG A 27 -4.98 0.87 4.69
C ARG A 27 -4.56 0.77 6.16
N PHE A 28 -5.35 1.37 7.04
CA PHE A 28 -5.24 1.15 8.46
C PHE A 28 -6.39 0.25 8.92
N TRP A 29 -6.06 -0.88 9.54
CA TRP A 29 -7.01 -1.80 10.13
C TRP A 29 -6.68 -1.99 11.60
N ASN A 30 -7.63 -1.71 12.49
CA ASN A 30 -7.43 -1.76 13.95
C ASN A 30 -6.20 -0.97 14.43
N GLY A 31 -5.96 0.22 13.85
CA GLY A 31 -4.82 1.06 14.18
C GLY A 31 -3.47 0.57 13.64
N ARG A 32 -3.43 -0.54 12.89
CA ARG A 32 -2.21 -1.08 12.28
C ARG A 32 -2.20 -0.87 10.77
N PRO A 33 -1.06 -0.46 10.18
CA PRO A 33 -0.93 -0.35 8.75
C PRO A 33 -0.88 -1.73 8.10
N GLN A 34 -1.72 -1.92 7.08
CA GLN A 34 -1.71 -3.07 6.20
C GLN A 34 -1.45 -2.62 4.76
N LEU A 35 -0.76 -3.46 4.01
CA LEU A 35 -0.38 -3.24 2.63
C LEU A 35 -1.05 -4.30 1.77
N LEU A 36 -1.62 -3.87 0.64
CA LEU A 36 -2.21 -4.78 -0.34
C LEU A 36 -1.09 -5.22 -1.29
N ILE A 37 -0.78 -6.51 -1.24
CA ILE A 37 0.35 -7.11 -1.93
C ILE A 37 -0.13 -7.80 -3.19
N LYS A 38 0.37 -7.33 -4.33
CA LYS A 38 0.25 -8.03 -5.61
C LYS A 38 1.30 -9.12 -5.67
N TRP A 39 0.86 -10.37 -5.67
CA TRP A 39 1.74 -11.53 -5.75
C TRP A 39 2.21 -11.79 -7.19
N PHE A 40 3.47 -12.22 -7.33
CA PHE A 40 4.05 -12.53 -8.63
C PHE A 40 3.40 -13.75 -9.26
N GLY A 41 2.93 -13.62 -10.50
CA GLY A 41 2.28 -14.71 -11.25
C GLY A 41 0.82 -14.98 -10.88
N TYR A 42 0.25 -14.22 -9.94
CA TYR A 42 -1.16 -14.27 -9.58
C TYR A 42 -1.89 -13.02 -10.10
N PRO A 43 -3.20 -13.07 -10.35
CA PRO A 43 -3.96 -11.91 -10.75
C PRO A 43 -4.17 -10.94 -9.56
N GLU A 44 -4.59 -9.69 -9.82
CA GLU A 44 -4.70 -8.66 -8.78
C GLU A 44 -5.80 -8.98 -7.76
N GLU A 45 -6.80 -9.73 -8.17
CA GLU A 45 -7.92 -10.21 -7.37
C GLU A 45 -7.48 -11.15 -6.23
N GLU A 46 -6.34 -11.82 -6.40
CA GLU A 46 -5.70 -12.70 -5.40
C GLU A 46 -4.76 -11.91 -4.45
N SER A 47 -4.72 -10.58 -4.56
CA SER A 47 -3.89 -9.76 -3.68
C SER A 47 -4.40 -9.80 -2.24
N THR A 48 -3.48 -9.89 -1.28
CA THR A 48 -3.83 -10.01 0.15
C THR A 48 -3.36 -8.80 0.94
N TRP A 49 -4.05 -8.52 2.06
CA TRP A 49 -3.70 -7.45 2.99
C TRP A 49 -2.72 -7.97 4.05
N GLU A 50 -1.43 -7.75 3.81
CA GLU A 50 -0.37 -8.15 4.72
C GLU A 50 -0.05 -7.02 5.72
N PRO A 51 0.24 -7.33 6.99
CA PRO A 51 0.81 -6.38 7.93
C PRO A 51 2.09 -5.75 7.38
N GLN A 52 2.28 -4.45 7.58
CA GLN A 52 3.54 -3.78 7.21
C GLN A 52 4.78 -4.46 7.84
N GLU A 53 4.60 -5.05 9.02
CA GLU A 53 5.62 -5.81 9.76
C GLU A 53 6.14 -7.02 8.96
N ASN A 54 5.34 -7.61 8.05
CA ASN A 54 5.75 -8.74 7.21
C ASN A 54 6.64 -8.31 6.01
N MET A 55 6.70 -7.01 5.70
CA MET A 55 7.42 -6.50 4.52
C MET A 55 8.90 -6.18 4.79
N GLY A 56 9.48 -6.70 5.88
CA GLY A 56 10.87 -6.44 6.27
C GLY A 56 11.90 -6.75 5.16
N ASN A 57 11.60 -7.70 4.28
CA ASN A 57 12.49 -8.12 3.19
C ASN A 57 12.29 -7.32 1.90
N CYS A 58 11.35 -6.38 1.85
CA CYS A 58 10.97 -5.64 0.64
C CYS A 58 10.87 -4.12 0.88
N ILE A 59 11.81 -3.57 1.65
CA ILE A 59 11.82 -2.14 2.00
C ILE A 59 11.90 -1.23 0.77
N GLU A 60 12.58 -1.66 -0.31
CA GLU A 60 12.66 -0.91 -1.56
C GLU A 60 11.27 -0.72 -2.18
N LEU A 61 10.48 -1.80 -2.29
CA LEU A 61 9.10 -1.73 -2.81
C LEU A 61 8.20 -0.84 -1.95
N LEU A 62 8.38 -0.89 -0.63
CA LEU A 62 7.64 -0.02 0.28
C LEU A 62 8.00 1.45 0.07
N THR A 63 9.29 1.75 -0.06
CA THR A 63 9.79 3.11 -0.28
C THR A 63 9.26 3.69 -1.59
N ASP A 64 9.29 2.90 -2.67
CA ASP A 64 8.77 3.32 -3.97
C ASP A 64 7.26 3.58 -3.91
N PHE A 65 6.51 2.70 -3.24
CA PHE A 65 5.08 2.87 -3.06
C PHE A 65 4.74 4.14 -2.27
N GLU A 66 5.46 4.42 -1.17
CA GLU A 66 5.24 5.62 -0.36
C GLU A 66 5.62 6.90 -1.11
N ALA A 67 6.71 6.87 -1.88
CA ALA A 67 7.10 8.00 -2.73
C ALA A 67 6.03 8.32 -3.78
N GLU A 68 5.48 7.31 -4.45
CA GLU A 68 4.41 7.50 -5.43
C GLU A 68 3.10 7.97 -4.78
N LEU A 69 2.77 7.47 -3.59
CA LEU A 69 1.60 7.94 -2.84
C LEU A 69 1.74 9.43 -2.48
N HIS A 70 2.91 9.84 -1.99
CA HIS A 70 3.16 11.24 -1.64
C HIS A 70 3.10 12.16 -2.86
N LYS A 71 3.69 11.77 -4.00
CA LYS A 71 3.60 12.53 -5.25
C LYS A 71 2.15 12.72 -5.70
N LYS A 72 1.32 11.67 -5.62
CA LYS A 72 -0.11 11.74 -5.95
C LYS A 72 -0.86 12.70 -5.04
N GLN A 73 -0.61 12.64 -3.72
CA GLN A 73 -1.23 13.53 -2.74
C GLN A 73 -0.87 15.00 -3.00
N MET A 74 0.41 15.32 -3.20
CA MET A 74 0.85 16.69 -3.49
C MET A 74 0.22 17.23 -4.79
N LYS A 75 0.15 16.40 -5.83
CA LYS A 75 -0.48 16.78 -7.10
C LYS A 75 -1.97 17.07 -6.91
N GLN A 76 -2.67 16.24 -6.14
CA GLN A 76 -4.10 16.43 -5.86
C GLN A 76 -4.35 17.70 -5.04
N GLU A 77 -3.51 17.97 -4.02
CA GLU A 77 -3.59 19.20 -3.23
C GLU A 77 -3.36 20.46 -4.10
N ALA A 78 -2.37 20.42 -5.00
CA ALA A 78 -2.10 21.51 -5.92
C ALA A 78 -3.29 21.80 -6.86
N ILE A 79 -3.93 20.75 -7.39
CA ILE A 79 -5.12 20.88 -8.23
C ILE A 79 -6.26 21.55 -7.46
N ILE A 80 -6.57 21.05 -6.25
CA ILE A 80 -7.63 21.59 -5.39
C ILE A 80 -7.37 23.07 -5.05
N LYS A 81 -6.12 23.43 -4.78
CA LYS A 81 -5.74 24.81 -4.46
C LYS A 81 -5.95 25.75 -5.66
N THR A 82 -5.57 25.31 -6.86
CA THR A 82 -5.79 26.09 -8.09
C THR A 82 -7.27 26.30 -8.36
N GLU A 83 -8.08 25.24 -8.33
CA GLU A 83 -9.53 25.31 -8.55
C GLU A 83 -10.22 26.27 -7.56
N ARG A 84 -9.81 26.24 -6.29
CA ARG A 84 -10.35 27.14 -5.26
C ARG A 84 -10.00 28.62 -5.52
N LEU A 85 -8.77 28.90 -5.98
CA LEU A 85 -8.34 30.26 -6.31
C LEU A 85 -9.08 30.81 -7.55
N GLU A 86 -9.31 29.96 -8.55
CA GLU A 86 -10.07 30.31 -9.75
C GLU A 86 -11.54 30.58 -9.40
N ALA A 87 -12.18 29.73 -8.60
CA ALA A 87 -13.56 29.93 -8.14
C ALA A 87 -13.72 31.23 -7.33
N SER A 88 -12.76 31.52 -6.44
CA SER A 88 -12.75 32.76 -5.66
C SER A 88 -12.58 34.01 -6.53
N SER A 89 -11.79 33.91 -7.60
CA SER A 89 -11.55 35.00 -8.54
C SER A 89 -12.73 35.23 -9.49
N ALA A 90 -13.47 34.18 -9.86
CA ALA A 90 -14.68 34.27 -10.66
C ALA A 90 -15.81 34.95 -9.88
N SER A 91 -15.99 34.62 -8.60
CA SER A 91 -17.02 35.22 -7.74
C SER A 91 -16.84 36.73 -7.53
N HIS A 92 -15.61 37.26 -7.63
CA HIS A 92 -15.36 38.71 -7.50
C HIS A 92 -15.69 39.52 -8.76
N LYS A 93 -15.90 38.87 -9.92
CA LYS A 93 -16.14 39.56 -11.20
C LYS A 93 -17.63 39.73 -11.54
N GLU A 94 -18.54 39.12 -10.79
CA GLU A 94 -19.98 39.07 -11.10
C GLU A 94 -20.83 40.10 -10.31
N THR A 95 -20.21 40.96 -9.49
CA THR A 95 -20.91 41.91 -8.59
C THR A 95 -20.96 43.35 -9.11
N HIS A 96 -20.99 43.59 -10.43
CA HIS A 96 -21.04 44.96 -10.97
C HIS A 96 -22.07 45.17 -12.07
#